data_AF-A0A816GVI8-F1
#
_entry.id   AF-A0A816GVI8-F1
#
_cell.length_a   1.000
_cell.length_b   1.000
_cell.length_c   1.000
_cell.angle_alpha   90.00
_cell.angle_beta   90.00
_cell.angle_gamma   90.00
#
_symmetry.space_group_name_H-M   'P 1'
#
loop_
_entity.id
_entity.type
_entity.pdbx_description
1 polymer ?
#
loop_
_entity_poly.entity_id
_entity_poly.type
_entity_poly.pdbx_seq_one_letter_code
_entity_poly.pdbx_strand_id
1 'polypeptide(L)'
;MKDNFAFVISFSFRRFWEEKKSSLNLCLFCLEWQSTGNMSVARHVHTASILSNGKVLVTGGWTGSVSLNSAELYDPSTGNWTTTGTMSVARHVHTASLLSNKTILVTGGCCSRNSAELY
;
A
#
# COMPACT_ATOMS: atom_id res chain seq x y z
N MET A 1 -17.12 62.27 -29.26
CA MET A 1 -17.73 61.12 -28.55
C MET A 1 -18.69 60.45 -29.51
N LYS A 2 -18.59 59.13 -29.67
CA LYS A 2 -19.50 58.29 -30.44
C LYS A 2 -19.57 56.94 -29.74
N ASP A 3 -20.74 56.59 -29.24
CA ASP A 3 -20.95 55.36 -28.48
C ASP A 3 -21.47 54.26 -29.40
N ASN A 4 -21.04 53.01 -29.17
CA ASN A 4 -21.66 51.81 -29.72
C ASN A 4 -21.25 50.55 -28.92
N PHE A 5 -22.26 49.89 -28.35
CA PHE A 5 -22.37 48.47 -27.94
C PHE A 5 -21.14 47.66 -27.48
N ALA A 6 -21.21 47.14 -26.23
CA ALA A 6 -21.02 45.71 -25.94
C ALA A 6 -21.52 45.27 -24.53
N PHE A 7 -22.36 44.23 -24.53
CA PHE A 7 -22.61 43.19 -23.50
C PHE A 7 -22.80 43.50 -21.99
N VAL A 8 -24.00 43.13 -21.49
CA VAL A 8 -24.31 42.70 -20.10
C VAL A 8 -23.98 41.19 -19.93
N ILE A 9 -24.04 40.50 -18.78
CA ILE A 9 -24.84 40.63 -17.54
C ILE A 9 -23.97 40.22 -16.33
N SER A 10 -24.22 40.78 -15.14
CA SER A 10 -23.77 40.24 -13.85
C SER A 10 -24.94 39.54 -13.15
N PHE A 11 -24.81 38.27 -12.71
CA PHE A 11 -25.60 37.70 -11.60
C PHE A 11 -25.04 36.34 -11.08
N SER A 12 -24.82 36.27 -9.77
CA SER A 12 -24.85 35.06 -8.89
C SER A 12 -24.03 33.80 -9.26
N PHE A 13 -22.74 33.80 -8.93
CA PHE A 13 -21.82 32.66 -9.13
C PHE A 13 -21.84 31.63 -7.97
N ARG A 14 -23.02 31.18 -7.49
CA ARG A 14 -23.10 30.31 -6.27
C ARG A 14 -24.17 29.21 -6.24
N ARG A 15 -24.81 28.85 -7.36
CA ARG A 15 -25.80 27.74 -7.41
C ARG A 15 -25.69 26.87 -8.67
N PHE A 16 -24.55 26.20 -8.86
CA PHE A 16 -24.40 25.18 -9.91
C PHE A 16 -23.38 24.06 -9.59
N TRP A 17 -23.14 23.79 -8.29
CA TRP A 17 -22.10 22.84 -7.84
C TRP A 17 -22.64 21.61 -7.09
N GLU A 18 -23.97 21.41 -7.02
CA GLU A 18 -24.57 20.44 -6.08
C GLU A 18 -25.50 19.39 -6.73
N GLU A 19 -25.93 19.57 -7.99
CA GLU A 19 -26.92 18.67 -8.64
C GLU A 19 -26.36 17.72 -9.72
N LYS A 20 -25.06 17.77 -10.04
CA LYS A 20 -24.41 16.83 -10.99
C LYS A 20 -23.41 15.87 -10.35
N LYS A 21 -23.67 15.47 -9.10
CA LYS A 21 -22.79 14.56 -8.33
C LYS A 21 -23.22 13.08 -8.35
N SER A 22 -24.11 12.69 -9.28
CA SER A 22 -24.91 11.45 -9.14
C SER A 22 -24.79 10.37 -10.24
N SER A 23 -23.99 10.54 -11.32
CA SER A 23 -23.96 9.48 -12.36
C SER A 23 -22.68 9.22 -13.18
N LEU A 24 -21.62 10.04 -13.13
CA LEU A 24 -20.40 9.84 -13.97
C LEU A 24 -19.07 10.13 -13.26
N ASN A 25 -18.87 9.60 -12.04
CA ASN A 25 -17.55 9.60 -11.37
C ASN A 25 -16.76 8.28 -11.57
N LEU A 26 -17.16 7.43 -12.53
CA LEU A 26 -16.36 6.27 -12.90
C LEU A 26 -15.07 6.73 -13.60
N CYS A 27 -13.92 6.30 -13.06
CA CYS A 27 -12.59 6.36 -13.67
C CYS A 27 -11.86 7.71 -13.74
N LEU A 28 -11.93 8.55 -12.69
CA LEU A 28 -10.95 9.64 -12.46
C LEU A 28 -10.32 9.67 -11.06
N PHE A 29 -10.85 8.93 -10.07
CA PHE A 29 -10.29 8.82 -8.71
C PHE A 29 -9.20 7.72 -8.55
N CYS A 30 -8.75 7.09 -9.63
CA CYS A 30 -7.91 5.88 -9.58
C CYS A 30 -6.38 6.13 -9.68
N LEU A 31 -5.94 7.39 -9.64
CA LEU A 31 -4.53 7.79 -9.79
C LEU A 31 -4.06 8.75 -8.69
N GLU A 32 -4.66 8.67 -7.51
CA GLU A 32 -4.24 9.43 -6.32
C GLU A 32 -3.71 8.49 -5.23
N TRP A 33 -2.73 8.96 -4.46
CA TRP A 33 -2.22 8.24 -3.30
C TRP A 33 -3.30 8.17 -2.21
N GLN A 34 -3.67 6.96 -1.80
CA GLN A 34 -4.61 6.75 -0.70
C GLN A 34 -3.88 6.18 0.53
N SER A 35 -4.14 6.76 1.69
CA SER A 35 -3.63 6.23 2.96
C SER A 35 -4.35 4.93 3.30
N THR A 36 -3.58 3.93 3.70
CA THR A 36 -4.10 2.69 4.29
C THR A 36 -3.93 2.76 5.82
N GLY A 37 -4.24 1.67 6.52
CA GLY A 37 -3.86 1.52 7.93
C GLY A 37 -2.33 1.49 8.11
N ASN A 38 -1.89 1.69 9.35
CA ASN A 38 -0.47 1.68 9.68
C ASN A 38 0.05 0.25 9.93
N MET A 39 1.30 -0.01 9.53
CA MET A 39 2.05 -1.16 10.01
C MET A 39 2.34 -1.04 11.51
N SER A 40 2.40 -2.16 12.21
CA SER A 40 2.72 -2.23 13.65
C SER A 40 4.20 -1.98 13.94
N VAL A 41 5.11 -2.25 12.99
CA VAL A 41 6.55 -2.02 13.15
C VAL A 41 7.13 -1.32 11.93
N ALA A 42 7.74 -0.15 12.15
CA ALA A 42 8.50 0.56 11.12
C ALA A 42 9.71 -0.28 10.66
N ARG A 43 9.82 -0.50 9.35
CA ARG A 43 10.82 -1.39 8.76
C ARG A 43 11.23 -0.92 7.36
N HIS A 44 12.51 -1.00 7.05
CA HIS A 44 13.05 -0.90 5.69
C HIS A 44 13.81 -2.18 5.33
N VAL A 45 14.28 -2.31 4.08
CA VAL A 45 14.97 -3.52 3.56
C VAL A 45 14.26 -4.85 3.89
N HIS A 46 12.92 -4.79 3.92
CA HIS A 46 11.99 -5.91 4.05
C HIS A 46 11.62 -6.43 2.65
N THR A 47 10.97 -7.59 2.58
CA THR A 47 10.35 -8.08 1.33
C THR A 47 8.84 -8.09 1.44
N ALA A 48 8.16 -7.78 0.34
CA ALA A 48 6.71 -7.89 0.20
C ALA A 48 6.36 -8.96 -0.85
N SER A 49 5.33 -9.77 -0.62
CA SER A 49 4.89 -10.81 -1.55
C SER A 49 3.36 -10.94 -1.54
N ILE A 50 2.75 -11.02 -2.73
CA ILE A 50 1.31 -11.20 -2.87
C ILE A 50 0.99 -12.69 -2.67
N LEU A 51 0.07 -12.99 -1.76
CA LEU A 51 -0.44 -14.33 -1.51
C LEU A 51 -1.59 -14.67 -2.46
N SER A 52 -1.90 -15.96 -2.63
CA SER A 52 -2.96 -16.41 -3.54
C SER A 52 -4.38 -15.99 -3.15
N ASN A 53 -4.56 -15.40 -1.96
CA ASN A 53 -5.82 -14.82 -1.48
C ASN A 53 -5.88 -13.29 -1.68
N GLY A 54 -4.90 -12.69 -2.38
CA GLY A 54 -4.83 -11.26 -2.65
C GLY A 54 -4.23 -10.41 -1.52
N LYS A 55 -3.95 -10.98 -0.34
CA LYS A 55 -3.26 -10.26 0.74
C LYS A 55 -1.77 -10.10 0.42
N VAL A 56 -1.14 -9.07 0.97
CA VAL A 56 0.32 -8.87 0.84
C VAL A 56 0.99 -9.23 2.14
N LEU A 57 1.89 -10.21 2.11
CA LEU A 57 2.77 -10.57 3.21
C LEU A 57 4.04 -9.71 3.15
N VAL A 58 4.33 -8.97 4.21
CA VAL A 58 5.60 -8.29 4.43
C VAL A 58 6.40 -9.01 5.49
N THR A 59 7.64 -9.42 5.19
CA THR A 59 8.50 -10.18 6.12
C THR A 59 9.82 -9.47 6.43
N GLY A 60 10.26 -9.57 7.68
CA GLY A 60 11.59 -9.14 8.13
C GLY A 60 11.88 -7.66 7.88
N GLY A 61 13.13 -7.35 7.54
CA GLY A 61 13.63 -5.98 7.39
C GLY A 61 14.37 -5.48 8.63
N TRP A 62 14.77 -4.22 8.60
CA TRP A 62 15.59 -3.58 9.63
C TRP A 62 14.89 -2.34 10.19
N THR A 63 14.99 -2.12 11.50
CA THR A 63 14.41 -0.93 12.17
C THR A 63 15.33 0.30 12.12
N GLY A 64 16.57 0.15 11.66
CA GLY A 64 17.66 1.10 11.90
C GLY A 64 18.54 0.74 13.10
N SER A 65 18.11 -0.25 13.91
CA SER A 65 18.92 -0.81 15.01
C SER A 65 18.97 -2.33 15.00
N VAL A 66 17.84 -3.01 14.76
CA VAL A 66 17.73 -4.48 14.84
C VAL A 66 17.06 -5.08 13.60
N SER A 67 17.51 -6.28 13.21
CA SER A 67 16.81 -7.09 12.21
C SER A 67 15.50 -7.59 12.79
N LEU A 68 14.46 -7.67 11.97
CA LEU A 68 13.15 -8.17 12.35
C LEU A 68 12.98 -9.63 11.91
N ASN A 69 12.33 -10.42 12.77
CA ASN A 69 11.76 -11.71 12.41
C ASN A 69 10.23 -11.66 12.27
N SER A 70 9.60 -10.54 12.61
CA SER A 70 8.15 -10.37 12.47
C SER A 70 7.73 -10.23 11.01
N ALA A 71 6.51 -10.70 10.73
CA ALA A 71 5.83 -10.47 9.47
C ALA A 71 4.44 -9.86 9.70
N GLU A 72 3.93 -9.16 8.69
CA GLU A 72 2.65 -8.47 8.71
C GLU A 72 1.89 -8.72 7.40
N LEU A 73 0.58 -8.93 7.50
CA LEU A 73 -0.34 -9.08 6.37
C LEU A 73 -1.13 -7.80 6.17
N TYR A 74 -1.03 -7.23 4.98
CA TYR A 74 -1.96 -6.22 4.47
C TYR A 74 -3.17 -6.89 3.81
N ASP A 75 -4.37 -6.43 4.16
CA ASP A 75 -5.63 -6.86 3.55
C ASP A 75 -6.22 -5.73 2.69
N PRO A 76 -6.12 -5.80 1.35
CA PRO A 76 -6.64 -4.76 0.46
C PRO A 76 -8.15 -4.52 0.57
N SER A 77 -8.93 -5.48 1.07
CA SER A 77 -10.39 -5.34 1.21
C SER A 77 -10.81 -4.44 2.37
N THR A 78 -9.92 -4.25 3.36
CA THR A 78 -10.17 -3.41 4.54
C THR A 78 -9.14 -2.29 4.73
N GLY A 79 -8.05 -2.31 3.97
CA GLY A 79 -6.92 -1.39 4.12
C GLY A 79 -6.09 -1.64 5.38
N ASN A 80 -6.34 -2.72 6.14
CA ASN A 80 -5.73 -2.97 7.44
C ASN A 80 -4.46 -3.81 7.35
N TRP A 81 -3.56 -3.58 8.31
CA TRP A 81 -2.39 -4.42 8.57
C TRP A 81 -2.62 -5.26 9.82
N THR A 82 -2.12 -6.50 9.79
CA THR A 82 -2.23 -7.46 10.90
C THR A 82 -0.90 -8.19 11.08
N THR A 83 -0.39 -8.25 12.30
CA THR A 83 0.81 -9.05 12.60
C THR A 83 0.50 -10.55 12.41
N THR A 84 1.41 -11.30 11.82
CA THR A 84 1.24 -12.73 11.54
C THR A 84 2.46 -13.53 12.05
N GLY A 85 2.59 -14.78 11.61
CA GLY A 85 3.68 -15.69 11.97
C GLY A 85 5.07 -15.06 11.88
N THR A 86 5.95 -15.47 12.79
CA THR A 86 7.32 -14.97 12.89
C THR A 86 8.30 -15.97 12.29
N MET A 87 9.36 -15.46 11.67
CA MET A 87 10.52 -16.26 11.29
C MET A 87 11.29 -16.70 12.54
N SER A 88 11.92 -17.86 12.47
CA SER A 88 12.87 -18.34 13.47
C SER A 88 14.17 -17.51 13.47
N VAL A 89 14.52 -16.90 12.33
CA VAL A 89 15.71 -16.04 12.18
C VAL A 89 15.29 -14.63 11.73
N ALA A 90 15.73 -13.62 12.49
CA ALA A 90 15.59 -12.22 12.09
C ALA A 90 16.51 -11.91 10.90
N ARG A 91 15.98 -11.28 9.86
CA ARG A 91 16.69 -11.05 8.60
C ARG A 91 16.24 -9.78 7.88
N HIS A 92 17.15 -9.18 7.13
CA HIS A 92 16.92 -8.04 6.26
C HIS A 92 17.78 -8.17 4.99
N VAL A 93 17.39 -7.53 3.88
CA VAL A 93 18.01 -7.75 2.55
C VAL A 93 17.90 -9.23 2.10
N HIS A 94 16.90 -9.95 2.62
CA HIS A 94 16.56 -11.32 2.20
C HIS A 94 15.72 -11.31 0.93
N THR A 95 15.49 -12.49 0.36
CA THR A 95 14.52 -12.71 -0.72
C THR A 95 13.31 -13.48 -0.21
N ALA A 96 12.14 -13.17 -0.76
CA ALA A 96 10.90 -13.90 -0.58
C ALA A 96 10.29 -14.22 -1.95
N SER A 97 10.06 -15.51 -2.21
CA SER A 97 9.62 -16.01 -3.52
C SER A 97 8.35 -16.84 -3.37
N LEU A 98 7.29 -16.46 -4.09
CA LEU A 98 6.07 -17.26 -4.18
C LEU A 98 6.32 -18.52 -5.00
N LEU A 99 6.08 -19.67 -4.39
CA LEU A 99 6.20 -20.99 -5.02
C LEU A 99 4.87 -21.40 -5.68
N SER A 100 4.91 -22.37 -6.60
CA SER A 100 3.74 -22.86 -7.34
C SER A 100 2.67 -23.52 -6.46
N ASN A 101 3.06 -24.03 -5.29
CA ASN A 101 2.18 -24.55 -4.24
C ASN A 101 1.53 -23.44 -3.38
N LYS A 102 1.73 -22.15 -3.71
CA LYS A 102 1.22 -20.95 -3.03
C LYS A 102 1.86 -20.60 -1.68
N THR A 103 2.95 -21.27 -1.28
CA THR A 103 3.76 -20.89 -0.11
C THR A 103 4.82 -19.85 -0.49
N ILE A 104 5.25 -19.01 0.45
CA ILE A 104 6.38 -18.09 0.29
C ILE A 104 7.65 -18.74 0.83
N LEU A 105 8.66 -18.91 -0.02
CA LEU A 105 10.02 -19.29 0.39
C LEU A 105 10.84 -18.05 0.70
N VAL A 106 11.32 -17.94 1.94
CA VAL A 106 12.20 -16.88 2.42
C VAL A 106 13.63 -17.41 2.57
N THR A 107 14.61 -16.75 1.95
CA THR A 107 16.02 -17.16 2.00
C THR A 107 17.00 -15.99 2.11
N GLY A 108 18.17 -16.25 2.67
CA GLY A 108 19.29 -15.30 2.72
C GLY A 108 19.03 -14.06 3.58
N GLY A 109 19.67 -12.95 3.20
CA GLY A 109 19.68 -11.70 3.95
C GLY A 109 20.82 -11.57 4.94
N CYS A 110 21.19 -10.32 5.28
CA CYS A 110 22.24 -10.07 6.26
C CYS A 110 21.91 -10.76 7.57
N CYS A 111 22.98 -11.17 8.24
CA CYS A 111 22.96 -11.41 9.67
C CYS A 111 22.13 -12.65 10.04
N SER A 112 21.61 -13.36 9.03
CA SER A 112 21.00 -14.68 9.14
C SER A 112 22.08 -15.76 9.25
N ARG A 113 21.84 -16.75 10.11
CA ARG A 113 22.50 -18.06 9.96
C ARG A 113 21.95 -18.72 8.70
N ASN A 114 22.75 -19.52 8.00
CA ASN A 114 22.36 -20.24 6.77
C ASN A 114 21.00 -20.96 6.96
N SER A 115 19.92 -20.35 6.48
CA SER A 115 18.55 -20.76 6.76
C SER A 115 17.61 -20.33 5.63
N ALA A 116 16.64 -21.20 5.38
CA ALA A 116 15.52 -20.99 4.47
C ALA A 116 14.25 -21.39 5.23
N GLU A 117 13.19 -20.59 5.08
CA GLU A 117 11.95 -20.74 5.84
C GLU A 117 10.76 -20.64 4.89
N LEU A 118 9.67 -21.36 5.19
CA LEU A 118 8.43 -21.32 4.42
C LEU A 118 7.33 -20.65 5.24
N TYR A 119 6.48 -19.89 4.56
CA TYR A 119 5.23 -19.32 5.06
C TYR A 119 4.05 -19.76 4.16
#